data_AF-A0A9D0ZXZ8-F1
#
_entry.id   AF-A0A9D0ZXZ8-F1
#
_cell.length_a   1.000
_cell.length_b   1.000
_cell.length_c   1.000
_cell.angle_alpha   90.00
_cell.angle_beta   90.00
_cell.angle_gamma   90.00
#
_symmetry.space_group_name_H-M   'P 1'
#
loop_
_entity.id
_entity.type
_entity.pdbx_description
1 polymer ?
#
loop_
_entity_poly.entity_id
_entity_poly.type
_entity_poly.pdbx_seq_one_letter_code
_entity_poly.pdbx_strand_id
1 'polypeptide(L)'
;MIKIRKVQESDRESYLQMAHDFYHSPAVLHPIPDSFIEKTFNECMKEDAYAIAYLLEYDGETAGYGLLAKTFSQEAGGFVFWIEELYVLEKFRSKGLGGKFFQMLEEERSPEVVRFRLEVEDDNERAIALYRRLGYEELKYSQMVKDFAAGG
;
A
#
# COMPACT_ATOMS: atom_id res chain seq x y z
N MET A 1 -16.84 -8.08 10.49
CA MET A 1 -17.06 -7.52 9.15
C MET A 1 -15.82 -6.76 8.73
N ILE A 2 -15.27 -7.09 7.55
CA ILE A 2 -14.14 -6.37 6.95
C ILE A 2 -14.69 -5.23 6.11
N LYS A 3 -14.12 -4.03 6.27
CA LYS A 3 -14.39 -2.88 5.40
C LYS A 3 -13.06 -2.27 4.97
N ILE A 4 -12.96 -1.95 3.70
CA ILE A 4 -11.79 -1.26 3.15
C ILE A 4 -12.33 -0.01 2.47
N ARG A 5 -11.69 1.12 2.72
CA ARG A 5 -12.12 2.40 2.17
C ARG A 5 -10.93 3.34 2.01
N LYS A 6 -11.03 4.27 1.07
CA LYS A 6 -10.06 5.36 0.94
C LYS A 6 -10.00 6.18 2.22
N VAL A 7 -8.80 6.61 2.57
CA VAL A 7 -8.55 7.61 3.61
C VAL A 7 -9.25 8.92 3.22
N GLN A 8 -9.81 9.61 4.21
CA GLN A 8 -10.38 10.95 4.09
C GLN A 8 -9.68 11.90 5.05
N GLU A 9 -9.92 13.21 4.90
CA GLU A 9 -9.34 14.24 5.77
C GLU A 9 -9.55 13.95 7.26
N SER A 10 -10.73 13.45 7.65
CA SER A 10 -11.06 13.09 9.03
C SER A 10 -10.27 11.91 9.60
N ASP A 11 -9.57 11.15 8.75
CA ASP A 11 -8.78 9.99 9.16
C ASP A 11 -7.31 10.33 9.41
N ARG A 12 -6.90 11.61 9.31
CA ARG A 12 -5.50 12.05 9.41
C ARG A 12 -4.76 11.39 10.56
N GLU A 13 -5.26 11.53 11.78
CA GLU A 13 -4.58 11.01 12.97
C GLU A 13 -4.45 9.48 12.93
N SER A 14 -5.52 8.77 12.55
CA SER A 14 -5.52 7.31 12.43
C SER A 14 -4.54 6.81 11.38
N TYR A 15 -4.47 7.47 10.22
CA TYR A 15 -3.51 7.12 9.17
C TYR A 15 -2.07 7.39 9.62
N LEU A 16 -1.79 8.58 10.16
CA LEU A 16 -0.44 8.93 10.62
C LEU A 16 0.06 7.95 11.68
N GLN A 17 -0.79 7.58 12.64
CA GLN A 17 -0.43 6.60 13.66
C GLN A 17 -0.14 5.22 13.05
N MET A 18 -0.98 4.75 12.11
CA MET A 18 -0.78 3.44 11.48
C MET A 18 0.50 3.36 10.65
N ALA A 19 0.80 4.42 9.88
CA ALA A 19 2.02 4.51 9.10
C ALA A 19 3.25 4.66 10.00
N HIS A 20 3.17 5.46 11.07
CA HIS A 20 4.23 5.55 12.08
C HIS A 20 4.53 4.17 12.67
N ASP A 21 3.49 3.43 13.09
CA ASP A 21 3.65 2.09 13.67
C ASP A 21 4.26 1.10 12.68
N PHE A 22 3.91 1.19 11.39
CA PHE A 22 4.51 0.37 10.33
C PHE A 22 6.02 0.62 10.21
N TYR A 23 6.43 1.89 10.11
CA TYR A 23 7.84 2.28 9.97
C TYR A 23 8.66 2.08 11.26
N HIS A 24 8.02 1.81 12.39
CA HIS A 24 8.68 1.40 13.63
C HIS A 24 8.53 -0.10 13.93
N SER A 25 8.04 -0.88 12.98
CA SER A 25 7.91 -2.33 13.10
C SER A 25 9.08 -3.07 12.44
N PRO A 26 9.29 -4.37 12.75
CA PRO A 26 10.28 -5.19 12.05
C PRO A 26 9.99 -5.45 10.56
N ALA A 27 8.88 -4.93 10.03
CA ALA A 27 8.45 -5.16 8.65
C ALA A 27 9.10 -4.19 7.64
N VAL A 28 9.90 -3.22 8.09
CA VAL A 28 10.58 -2.23 7.24
C VAL A 28 12.09 -2.29 7.42
N LEU A 29 12.83 -1.81 6.42
CA LEU A 29 14.30 -1.76 6.46
C LEU A 29 14.83 -0.70 7.43
N HIS A 30 14.15 0.45 7.52
CA HIS A 30 14.53 1.56 8.38
C HIS A 30 13.31 2.45 8.69
N PRO A 31 13.28 3.13 9.85
CA PRO A 31 12.27 4.12 10.13
C PRO A 31 12.43 5.34 9.22
N ILE A 32 11.33 6.06 9.01
CA ILE A 32 11.32 7.33 8.27
C ILE A 32 10.87 8.48 9.19
N PRO A 33 11.20 9.74 8.88
CA PRO A 33 10.65 10.88 9.59
C PRO A 33 9.14 10.99 9.41
N ASP A 34 8.41 11.36 10.47
CA ASP A 34 6.95 11.58 10.40
C ASP A 34 6.53 12.60 9.33
N SER A 35 7.40 13.57 9.04
CA SER A 35 7.17 14.55 7.97
C SER A 35 6.99 13.91 6.59
N PHE A 36 7.54 12.72 6.35
CA PHE A 36 7.32 11.98 5.10
C PHE A 36 5.91 11.40 5.07
N ILE A 37 5.44 10.86 6.19
CA ILE A 37 4.08 10.34 6.35
C ILE A 37 3.05 11.48 6.17
N GLU A 38 3.32 12.65 6.76
CA GLU A 38 2.47 13.83 6.57
C GLU A 38 2.42 14.31 5.12
N LYS A 39 3.56 14.31 4.42
CA LYS A 39 3.62 14.63 2.99
C LYS A 39 2.79 13.64 2.17
N THR A 40 2.88 12.35 2.46
CA THR A 40 2.07 11.31 1.80
C THR A 40 0.59 11.49 2.05
N PHE A 41 0.17 11.81 3.28
CA PHE A 41 -1.23 12.09 3.58
C PHE A 41 -1.74 13.29 2.76
N ASN A 42 -0.99 14.39 2.75
CA ASN A 42 -1.35 15.59 2.01
C ASN A 42 -1.42 15.34 0.49
N GLU A 43 -0.54 14.49 -0.05
CA GLU A 43 -0.61 14.06 -1.45
C GLU A 43 -1.90 13.27 -1.73
N CYS A 44 -2.27 12.33 -0.86
CA CYS A 44 -3.50 11.54 -1.00
C CYS A 44 -4.79 12.38 -1.03
N MET A 45 -4.77 13.59 -0.46
CA MET A 45 -5.95 14.47 -0.39
C MET A 45 -6.13 15.33 -1.65
N LYS A 46 -5.17 15.33 -2.58
CA LYS A 46 -5.28 16.09 -3.85
C LYS A 46 -6.28 15.44 -4.80
N GLU A 47 -6.90 16.25 -5.67
CA GLU A 47 -7.87 15.77 -6.66
C GLU A 47 -7.21 14.88 -7.74
N ASP A 48 -5.99 15.25 -8.16
CA ASP A 48 -5.17 14.55 -9.16
C ASP A 48 -4.06 13.70 -8.51
N ALA A 49 -4.27 13.27 -7.27
CA ALA A 49 -3.29 12.55 -6.46
C ALA A 49 -2.71 11.33 -7.19
N TYR A 50 -1.39 11.20 -7.11
CA TYR A 50 -0.69 9.98 -7.51
C TYR A 50 -0.57 8.98 -6.36
N ALA A 51 -0.72 9.43 -5.11
CA ALA A 51 -0.78 8.55 -3.95
C ALA A 51 -2.24 8.26 -3.57
N ILE A 52 -2.54 7.02 -3.20
CA ILE A 52 -3.87 6.62 -2.73
C ILE A 52 -3.70 5.78 -1.47
N ALA A 53 -4.23 6.25 -0.35
CA ALA A 53 -4.23 5.50 0.91
C ALA A 53 -5.61 4.91 1.22
N TYR A 54 -5.61 3.72 1.82
CA TYR A 54 -6.80 3.02 2.28
C TYR A 54 -6.66 2.65 3.76
N LEU A 55 -7.76 2.75 4.51
CA LEU A 55 -7.87 2.09 5.81
C LEU A 55 -8.54 0.74 5.65
N LEU A 56 -8.01 -0.24 6.38
CA LEU A 56 -8.58 -1.56 6.55
C LEU A 56 -9.22 -1.61 7.94
N GLU A 57 -10.51 -1.88 8.01
CA GLU A 57 -11.28 -1.96 9.24
C GLU A 57 -11.75 -3.41 9.47
N TYR A 58 -11.70 -3.87 10.71
CA TYR A 58 -12.22 -5.17 11.14
C TYR A 58 -13.14 -4.96 12.35
N ASP A 59 -14.43 -5.32 12.21
CA ASP A 59 -15.44 -5.14 13.25
C ASP A 59 -15.54 -3.70 13.79
N GLY A 60 -15.34 -2.71 12.89
CA GLY A 60 -15.44 -1.28 13.20
C GLY A 60 -14.17 -0.66 13.78
N GLU A 61 -13.11 -1.44 13.99
CA GLU A 61 -11.81 -0.95 14.44
C GLU A 61 -10.82 -0.87 13.28
N THR A 62 -10.00 0.18 13.22
CA THR A 62 -8.89 0.28 12.27
C THR A 62 -7.88 -0.84 12.53
N ALA A 63 -7.74 -1.72 11.55
CA ALA A 63 -6.93 -2.92 11.63
C ALA A 63 -5.62 -2.83 10.85
N GLY A 64 -5.52 -1.86 9.94
CA GLY A 64 -4.36 -1.66 9.10
C GLY A 64 -4.60 -0.60 8.04
N TYR A 65 -3.64 -0.46 7.13
CA TYR A 65 -3.75 0.46 6.00
C TYR A 65 -3.01 -0.09 4.77
N GLY A 66 -3.32 0.45 3.61
CA GLY A 66 -2.60 0.20 2.37
C GLY A 66 -2.29 1.50 1.66
N LEU A 67 -1.14 1.57 0.99
CA LEU A 67 -0.68 2.71 0.23
C LEU A 67 -0.39 2.29 -1.21
N LEU A 68 -0.90 3.07 -2.16
CA LEU A 68 -0.67 2.88 -3.58
C LEU A 68 0.00 4.11 -4.19
N ALA A 69 0.88 3.89 -5.17
CA ALA A 69 1.36 4.89 -6.09
C ALA A 69 0.83 4.60 -7.52
N LYS A 70 0.09 5.56 -8.08
CA LYS A 70 -0.41 5.54 -9.45
C LYS A 70 0.66 6.05 -10.40
N THR A 71 1.04 5.20 -11.35
CA THR A 71 2.02 5.50 -12.40
C THR A 71 1.44 5.13 -13.77
N PHE A 72 2.17 5.47 -14.84
CA PHE A 72 1.85 5.02 -16.19
C PHE A 72 3.05 4.26 -16.75
N SER A 73 2.80 3.11 -17.38
CA SER A 73 3.87 2.27 -17.91
C SER A 73 3.72 2.09 -19.42
N GLN A 74 4.77 2.45 -20.16
CA GLN A 74 4.86 2.13 -21.59
C GLN A 74 5.01 0.62 -21.83
N GLU A 75 5.69 -0.10 -20.94
CA GLU A 75 5.84 -1.57 -21.04
C GLU A 75 4.50 -2.28 -20.81
N ALA A 76 3.68 -1.78 -19.87
CA ALA A 76 2.36 -2.36 -19.60
C ALA A 76 1.25 -1.80 -20.51
N GLY A 77 1.46 -0.62 -21.10
CA GLY A 77 0.50 0.04 -22.00
C GLY A 77 -0.66 0.74 -21.28
N GLY A 78 -0.50 1.19 -20.04
CA GLY A 78 -1.59 1.80 -19.27
C GLY A 78 -1.19 2.23 -17.85
N PHE A 79 -2.19 2.57 -17.04
CA PHE A 79 -1.96 2.89 -15.63
C PHE A 79 -1.52 1.64 -14.86
N VAL A 80 -0.58 1.85 -13.94
CA VAL A 80 -0.06 0.83 -13.02
C VAL A 80 -0.23 1.34 -11.61
N PHE A 81 -0.82 0.54 -10.74
CA PHE A 81 -0.73 0.78 -9.30
C PHE A 81 0.44 -0.01 -8.73
N TRP A 82 1.40 0.73 -8.19
CA TRP A 82 2.39 0.19 -7.28
C TRP A 82 1.74 0.10 -5.90
N ILE A 83 1.68 -1.10 -5.34
CA ILE A 83 1.19 -1.36 -4.01
C ILE A 83 2.41 -1.25 -3.09
N GLU A 84 2.66 -0.02 -2.66
CA GLU A 84 3.81 0.34 -1.83
C GLU A 84 3.75 -0.39 -0.49
N GLU A 85 2.57 -0.36 0.13
CA GLU A 85 2.41 -0.83 1.50
C GLU A 85 1.09 -1.58 1.67
N LEU A 86 1.16 -2.67 2.43
CA LEU A 86 0.00 -3.33 3.03
C LEU A 86 0.36 -3.75 4.43
N TYR A 87 -0.09 -2.97 5.41
CA TYR A 87 0.17 -3.23 6.82
C TYR A 87 -1.11 -3.64 7.54
N VAL A 88 -1.01 -4.68 8.36
CA VAL A 88 -2.08 -5.14 9.24
C VAL A 88 -1.49 -5.36 10.62
N LEU A 89 -2.10 -4.72 11.63
CA LEU A 89 -1.73 -4.87 13.03
C LEU A 89 -1.77 -6.35 13.41
N GLU A 90 -0.82 -6.76 14.25
CA GLU A 90 -0.61 -8.17 14.59
C GLU A 90 -1.88 -8.86 15.10
N LYS A 91 -2.64 -8.19 15.97
CA LYS A 91 -3.91 -8.69 16.53
C LYS A 91 -5.01 -8.96 15.49
N PHE A 92 -4.88 -8.42 14.28
CA PHE A 92 -5.82 -8.59 13.17
C PHE A 92 -5.29 -9.44 12.02
N ARG A 93 -4.05 -9.94 12.11
CA ARG A 93 -3.48 -10.79 11.06
C ARG A 93 -4.25 -12.11 10.93
N SER A 94 -4.15 -12.71 9.75
CA SER A 94 -4.80 -14.00 9.42
C SER A 94 -6.34 -13.99 9.48
N LYS A 95 -6.96 -12.80 9.51
CA LYS A 95 -8.43 -12.62 9.43
C LYS A 95 -8.94 -12.35 8.00
N GLY A 96 -8.10 -12.50 6.99
CA GLY A 96 -8.48 -12.30 5.56
C GLY A 96 -8.39 -10.87 5.05
N LEU A 97 -7.94 -9.90 5.86
CA LEU A 97 -7.85 -8.48 5.51
C LEU A 97 -7.04 -8.22 4.23
N GLY A 98 -5.83 -8.79 4.12
CA GLY A 98 -4.98 -8.61 2.93
C GLY A 98 -5.63 -9.17 1.67
N GLY A 99 -6.18 -10.38 1.70
CA GLY A 99 -6.88 -10.95 0.54
C GLY A 99 -8.08 -10.10 0.11
N LYS A 100 -8.83 -9.56 1.08
CA LYS A 100 -9.96 -8.66 0.77
C LYS A 100 -9.50 -7.32 0.19
N PHE A 101 -8.35 -6.81 0.62
CA PHE A 101 -7.73 -5.60 0.06
C PHE A 101 -7.43 -5.74 -1.42
N PHE A 102 -6.69 -6.79 -1.80
CA PHE A 102 -6.39 -7.07 -3.20
C PHE A 102 -7.64 -7.31 -4.05
N GLN A 103 -8.58 -8.11 -3.53
CA GLN A 103 -9.85 -8.36 -4.21
C GLN A 103 -10.60 -7.05 -4.51
N MET A 104 -10.69 -6.14 -3.52
CA MET A 104 -11.32 -4.83 -3.71
C MET A 104 -10.59 -4.02 -4.79
N LEU A 105 -9.26 -3.97 -4.75
CA LEU A 105 -8.49 -3.25 -5.78
C LEU A 105 -8.78 -3.79 -7.19
N GLU A 106 -8.84 -5.11 -7.35
CA GLU A 106 -9.14 -5.74 -8.64
C GLU A 106 -10.58 -5.48 -9.11
N GLU A 107 -11.55 -5.49 -8.19
CA GLU A 107 -12.97 -5.26 -8.47
C GLU A 107 -13.27 -3.80 -8.80
N GLU A 108 -12.62 -2.85 -8.13
CA GLU A 108 -12.89 -1.41 -8.24
C GLU A 108 -11.99 -0.67 -9.24
N ARG A 109 -10.98 -1.34 -9.83
CA ARG A 109 -10.05 -0.67 -10.75
C ARG A 109 -10.76 -0.15 -12.00
N SER A 110 -10.31 1.01 -12.48
CA SER A 110 -10.63 1.48 -13.84
C SER A 110 -10.10 0.48 -14.88
N PRO A 111 -10.81 0.28 -16.01
CA PRO A 111 -10.30 -0.51 -17.14
C PRO A 111 -8.94 -0.04 -17.68
N GLU A 112 -8.58 1.23 -17.46
CA GLU A 112 -7.28 1.80 -17.85
C GLU A 112 -6.12 1.34 -16.97
N VAL A 113 -6.42 0.77 -15.80
CA VAL A 113 -5.41 0.16 -14.92
C VAL A 113 -5.14 -1.25 -15.41
N VAL A 114 -3.95 -1.45 -15.96
CA VAL A 114 -3.55 -2.67 -16.68
C VAL A 114 -2.61 -3.56 -15.88
N ARG A 115 -2.07 -3.07 -14.76
CA ARG A 115 -1.12 -3.82 -13.94
C ARG A 115 -1.17 -3.36 -12.48
N PHE A 116 -1.10 -4.33 -11.57
CA PHE A 116 -0.66 -4.11 -10.20
C PHE A 116 0.78 -4.61 -10.05
N ARG A 117 1.60 -3.84 -9.35
CA ARG A 117 3.00 -4.17 -9.07
C ARG A 117 3.25 -4.00 -7.58
N LEU A 118 4.08 -4.87 -7.02
CA LEU A 118 4.50 -4.81 -5.64
C LEU A 118 5.90 -5.39 -5.50
N GLU A 119 6.49 -5.16 -4.35
CA GLU A 119 7.79 -5.68 -3.96
C GLU A 119 7.60 -6.56 -2.73
N VAL A 120 8.41 -7.60 -2.64
CA VAL A 120 8.36 -8.55 -1.52
C VAL A 120 9.77 -9.06 -1.28
N GLU A 121 10.16 -9.11 -0.01
CA GLU A 121 11.42 -9.73 0.40
C GLU A 121 11.38 -11.25 0.11
N ASP A 122 12.50 -11.80 -0.37
CA ASP A 122 12.60 -13.20 -0.79
C ASP A 122 12.27 -14.19 0.33
N ASP A 123 12.46 -13.80 1.59
CA ASP A 123 12.17 -14.60 2.78
C ASP A 123 10.73 -14.46 3.31
N ASN A 124 9.91 -13.57 2.73
CA ASN A 124 8.52 -13.38 3.13
C ASN A 124 7.59 -14.40 2.45
N GLU A 125 7.79 -15.67 2.76
CA GLU A 125 7.07 -16.81 2.17
C GLU A 125 5.54 -16.66 2.25
N ARG A 126 5.05 -16.07 3.34
CA ARG A 126 3.61 -15.85 3.56
C ARG A 126 3.03 -14.84 2.58
N ALA A 127 3.72 -13.73 2.33
CA ALA A 127 3.28 -12.72 1.36
C ALA A 127 3.38 -13.28 -0.06
N ILE A 128 4.49 -13.94 -0.40
CA ILE A 128 4.69 -14.61 -1.69
C ILE A 128 3.56 -15.62 -1.97
N ALA A 129 3.20 -16.46 -1.01
CA ALA A 129 2.11 -17.42 -1.15
C ALA A 129 0.74 -16.75 -1.36
N LEU A 130 0.49 -15.61 -0.70
CA LEU A 130 -0.71 -14.81 -0.93
C LEU A 130 -0.73 -14.28 -2.37
N TYR A 131 0.34 -13.64 -2.82
CA TYR A 131 0.42 -13.02 -4.14
C TYR A 131 0.30 -14.04 -5.27
N ARG A 132 1.00 -15.19 -5.18
CA ARG A 132 0.88 -16.27 -6.16
C ARG A 132 -0.55 -16.82 -6.26
N ARG A 133 -1.25 -16.96 -5.13
CA ARG A 133 -2.67 -17.38 -5.12
C ARG A 133 -3.59 -16.33 -5.76
N LEU A 134 -3.22 -15.06 -5.71
CA LEU A 134 -3.91 -13.95 -6.38
C LEU A 134 -3.48 -13.78 -7.85
N GLY A 135 -2.63 -14.66 -8.39
CA GLY A 135 -2.21 -14.61 -9.79
C GLY A 135 -1.05 -13.65 -10.08
N TYR A 136 -0.35 -13.16 -9.06
CA TYR A 136 0.87 -12.38 -9.26
C TYR A 136 2.02 -13.30 -9.67
N GLU A 137 2.82 -12.82 -10.61
CA GLU A 137 4.02 -13.48 -11.11
C GLU A 137 5.26 -12.63 -10.83
N GLU A 138 6.43 -13.28 -10.74
CA GLU A 138 7.71 -12.60 -10.54
C GLU A 138 8.13 -11.83 -11.80
N LEU A 139 8.36 -10.53 -11.64
CA LEU A 139 8.95 -9.70 -12.68
C LEU A 139 10.47 -9.64 -12.49
N LYS A 140 11.23 -10.26 -13.40
CA LYS A 140 12.69 -10.45 -13.28
C LYS A 140 13.51 -9.20 -13.61
N TYR A 141 13.36 -8.14 -12.82
CA TYR A 141 14.24 -6.97 -12.82
C TYR A 141 14.80 -6.74 -11.42
N SER A 142 16.05 -6.29 -11.32
CA SER A 142 16.61 -5.80 -10.06
C SER A 142 16.13 -4.38 -9.79
N GLN A 143 15.88 -4.06 -8.52
CA GLN A 143 15.67 -2.68 -8.08
C GLN A 143 17.02 -2.00 -7.87
N MET A 144 17.09 -0.73 -8.26
CA MET A 144 18.24 0.14 -8.01
C MET A 144 17.71 1.51 -7.65
N VAL A 145 18.22 2.10 -6.57
CA VAL A 145 17.83 3.43 -6.10
C VAL A 145 19.03 4.36 -6.04
N LYS A 146 18.79 5.65 -6.27
CA LYS A 146 19.74 6.72 -6.02
C LYS A 146 18.99 7.88 -5.38
N ASP A 147 19.27 8.11 -4.11
CA ASP A 147 18.57 9.14 -3.35
C ASP A 147 19.16 10.53 -3.63
N PHE A 148 18.25 11.51 -3.65
CA PHE A 148 18.57 12.92 -3.67
C PHE A 148 17.95 13.55 -2.43
N ALA A 149 18.59 14.59 -1.90
CA ALA A 149 18.01 15.34 -0.79
C ALA A 149 16.65 15.91 -1.20
N ALA A 150 15.61 15.64 -0.40
CA ALA A 150 14.30 16.24 -0.62
C ALA A 150 14.43 17.77 -0.53
N GLY A 151 13.97 18.49 -1.56
CA GLY A 151 13.87 19.94 -1.52
C GLY A 151 13.00 20.38 -0.34
N GLY A 152 13.50 21.32 0.45
CA GLY A 152 12.80 21.93 1.58
C GLY A 152 11.58 22.73 1.14
#